data_AF-A0A9P0LZI8-F1
#
_entry.id   AF-A0A9P0LZI8-F1
#
_cell.length_a   1.000
_cell.length_b   1.000
_cell.length_c   1.000
_cell.angle_alpha   90.00
_cell.angle_beta   90.00
_cell.angle_gamma   90.00
#
_symmetry.space_group_name_H-M   'P 1'
#
loop_
_entity.id
_entity.type
_entity.pdbx_description
1 polymer ?
#
loop_
_entity_poly.entity_id
_entity_poly.type
_entity_poly.pdbx_seq_one_letter_code
_entity_poly.pdbx_strand_id
1 'polypeptide(L)'
;MTGLRSEMRYLNPYDVHKMLINEYVLRRPGDTALLKRDASKDRTDYHVIRDNHKFLWDDNDTPLTWEEQFARKYYEKLFKEYCIGDLSLYKENKV
;
A
#
# COMPACT_ATOMS: atom_id res chain seq x y z
N MET A 1 13.34 -28.29 36.14
CA MET A 1 13.35 -27.25 35.11
C MET A 1 14.25 -27.71 33.98
N THR A 2 13.69 -28.43 33.00
CA THR A 2 14.34 -28.69 31.72
C THR A 2 14.68 -27.34 31.09
N GLY A 3 15.97 -27.04 30.94
CA GLY A 3 16.39 -25.74 30.41
C GLY A 3 15.95 -25.60 28.96
N LEU A 4 15.47 -24.42 28.58
CA LEU A 4 15.02 -24.03 27.22
C LEU A 4 15.84 -24.67 26.07
N ARG A 5 17.15 -24.79 26.30
CA ARG A 5 18.15 -25.36 25.39
C ARG A 5 18.00 -26.86 25.12
N SER A 6 17.30 -27.64 25.95
CA SER A 6 17.00 -29.05 25.69
C SER A 6 15.81 -29.23 24.75
N GLU A 7 14.78 -28.39 24.87
CA GLU A 7 13.61 -28.42 23.98
C GLU A 7 13.95 -27.97 22.56
N MET A 8 14.82 -26.97 22.42
CA MET A 8 15.21 -26.44 21.11
C MET A 8 15.91 -27.43 20.20
N ARG A 9 16.52 -28.51 20.74
CA ARG A 9 17.29 -29.47 19.93
C ARG A 9 16.44 -30.29 18.97
N TYR A 10 15.14 -30.39 19.22
CA TYR A 10 14.21 -31.19 18.42
C TYR A 10 13.26 -30.36 17.55
N LEU A 11 13.43 -29.03 17.55
CA LEU A 11 12.56 -28.09 16.86
C LEU A 11 13.17 -27.62 15.52
N ASN A 12 12.29 -27.35 14.55
CA ASN A 12 12.68 -26.67 13.31
C ASN A 12 13.19 -25.25 13.63
N PRO A 13 14.18 -24.71 12.90
CA PRO A 13 14.57 -23.29 12.96
C PRO A 13 13.42 -22.28 13.14
N TYR A 14 12.29 -22.48 12.45
CA TYR A 14 11.11 -21.62 12.60
C TYR A 14 10.49 -21.71 14.00
N ASP A 15 10.33 -22.93 14.53
CA ASP A 15 9.75 -23.17 15.84
C ASP A 15 10.67 -22.69 16.96
N VAL A 16 11.98 -22.85 16.79
CA VAL A 16 13.01 -22.30 17.69
C VAL A 16 12.88 -20.77 17.77
N HIS A 17 12.76 -20.10 16.62
CA HIS A 17 12.60 -18.65 16.56
C HIS A 17 11.33 -18.17 17.24
N LYS A 18 10.19 -18.83 16.97
CA LYS A 18 8.91 -18.53 17.60
C LYS A 18 8.98 -18.65 19.12
N MET A 19 9.61 -19.71 19.62
CA MET A 19 9.77 -19.95 21.05
C MET A 19 10.65 -18.87 21.71
N LEU A 20 11.76 -18.49 21.07
CA LEU A 20 12.62 -17.40 21.55
C LEU A 20 11.88 -16.06 21.60
N ILE A 21 11.13 -15.72 20.56
CA ILE A 21 10.35 -14.47 20.54
C ILE A 21 9.33 -14.46 21.66
N ASN A 22 8.61 -15.56 21.89
CA ASN A 22 7.62 -15.63 22.95
C ASN A 22 8.24 -15.47 24.35
N GLU A 23 9.38 -16.13 24.60
CA GLU A 23 10.01 -16.13 25.91
C GLU A 23 10.74 -14.81 26.23
N TYR A 24 11.43 -14.25 25.24
CA TYR A 24 12.34 -13.11 25.45
C TYR A 24 11.77 -11.77 24.98
N VAL A 25 10.90 -11.76 23.97
CA VAL A 25 10.40 -10.52 23.35
C VAL A 25 8.95 -10.24 23.76
N LEU A 26 8.08 -11.26 23.80
CA LEU A 26 6.64 -11.12 24.04
C LEU A 26 6.20 -11.51 25.47
N ARG A 27 7.07 -11.35 26.45
CA ARG A 27 6.88 -11.89 27.81
C ARG A 27 5.75 -11.20 28.58
N ARG A 28 5.45 -9.94 28.28
CA ARG A 28 4.42 -9.14 28.95
C ARG A 28 3.26 -8.82 28.00
N PRO A 29 2.04 -8.63 28.53
CA PRO A 29 0.93 -8.12 27.73
C PRO A 29 1.29 -6.76 27.12
N GLY A 30 1.15 -6.64 25.80
CA GLY A 30 1.44 -5.40 25.05
C GLY A 30 2.80 -5.39 24.34
N ASP A 31 3.70 -6.33 24.62
CA ASP A 31 5.01 -6.41 23.95
C ASP A 31 4.88 -6.69 22.43
N THR A 32 3.72 -7.13 21.94
CA THR A 32 3.42 -7.29 20.51
C THR A 32 3.53 -6.00 19.71
N ALA A 33 3.44 -4.83 20.38
CA ALA A 33 3.69 -3.54 19.75
C ALA A 33 5.13 -3.41 19.20
N LEU A 34 6.10 -4.10 19.79
CA LEU A 34 7.50 -4.11 19.33
C LEU A 34 7.68 -4.81 17.99
N LEU A 35 6.76 -5.72 17.63
CA LEU A 35 6.79 -6.41 16.35
C LEU A 35 6.10 -5.62 15.24
N LYS A 36 5.47 -4.48 15.56
CA LYS A 36 4.80 -3.65 14.56
C LYS A 36 5.85 -3.03 13.65
N ARG A 37 5.79 -3.37 12.36
CA ARG A 37 6.61 -2.72 11.32
C ARG A 37 6.30 -1.23 11.26
N ASP A 38 7.33 -0.40 11.14
CA ASP A 38 7.17 1.00 10.77
C ASP A 38 6.74 1.10 9.30
N ALA A 39 5.52 1.58 9.06
CA ALA A 39 4.95 1.77 7.74
C ALA A 39 5.00 3.23 7.25
N SER A 40 5.60 4.14 8.02
CA SER A 40 5.58 5.58 7.73
C SER A 40 6.29 5.98 6.44
N LYS A 41 7.23 5.15 5.98
CA LYS A 41 8.03 5.39 4.76
C LYS A 41 7.64 4.46 3.60
N ASP A 42 6.60 3.67 3.77
CA ASP A 42 6.20 2.71 2.75
C ASP A 42 5.62 3.43 1.54
N ARG A 43 6.29 3.27 0.39
CA ARG A 43 5.80 3.81 -0.87
C ARG A 43 4.59 3.00 -1.33
N THR A 44 3.42 3.59 -1.15
CA THR A 44 2.13 3.01 -1.53
C THR A 44 1.75 3.49 -2.94
N ASP A 45 0.86 2.76 -3.62
CA ASP A 45 0.31 3.13 -4.93
C ASP A 45 -0.29 4.55 -4.93
N TYR A 46 -0.91 4.96 -3.83
CA TYR A 46 -1.36 6.34 -3.59
C TYR A 46 -0.27 7.38 -3.81
N HIS A 47 0.96 7.13 -3.31
CA HIS A 47 2.08 8.05 -3.49
C HIS A 47 2.51 8.13 -4.95
N VAL A 48 2.58 6.98 -5.63
CA VAL A 48 2.93 6.91 -7.06
C VAL A 48 1.95 7.72 -7.91
N ILE A 49 0.64 7.60 -7.62
CA ILE A 49 -0.39 8.39 -8.30
C ILE A 49 -0.21 9.87 -7.97
N ARG A 50 -0.07 10.24 -6.69
CA ARG A 50 0.06 11.65 -6.27
C ARG A 50 1.27 12.34 -6.92
N ASP A 51 2.39 11.65 -7.05
CA ASP A 51 3.63 12.20 -7.61
C ASP A 51 3.54 12.39 -9.13
N ASN A 52 2.88 11.48 -9.84
CA ASN A 52 2.80 11.46 -11.31
C ASN A 52 1.42 11.90 -11.85
N HIS A 53 0.54 12.43 -11.00
CA HIS A 53 -0.80 12.81 -11.40
C HIS A 53 -0.78 14.03 -12.33
N LYS A 54 -1.29 13.84 -13.55
CA LYS A 54 -1.62 14.92 -14.49
C LYS A 54 -3.14 15.03 -14.61
N PHE A 55 -3.66 16.25 -14.47
CA PHE A 55 -5.11 16.52 -14.56
C PHE A 55 -5.61 16.47 -16.01
N LEU A 56 -4.81 16.99 -16.96
CA LEU A 56 -5.06 16.86 -18.39
C LEU A 56 -3.93 16.00 -18.96
N TRP A 57 -4.30 14.85 -19.51
CA TRP A 57 -3.41 14.05 -20.34
C TRP A 57 -3.69 14.40 -21.79
N ASP A 58 -2.68 14.90 -22.49
CA ASP A 58 -2.75 15.07 -23.95
C ASP A 58 -2.45 13.73 -24.64
N ASP A 59 -3.08 13.48 -25.78
CA ASP A 59 -2.89 12.23 -26.54
C ASP A 59 -1.44 12.02 -27.02
N ASN A 60 -0.64 13.10 -27.06
CA ASN A 60 0.78 13.06 -27.43
C ASN A 60 1.71 12.74 -26.24
N ASP A 61 1.22 12.80 -25.01
CA ASP A 61 2.02 12.57 -23.81
C ASP A 61 2.15 11.05 -23.58
N THR A 62 3.22 10.46 -24.13
CA THR A 62 3.52 9.03 -23.96
C THR A 62 4.25 8.80 -22.63
N PRO A 63 3.68 8.03 -21.70
CA PRO A 63 4.32 7.76 -20.41
C PRO A 63 5.55 6.86 -20.60
N LEU A 64 6.71 7.36 -20.18
CA LEU A 64 8.01 6.69 -20.33
C LEU A 64 8.28 5.72 -19.19
N THR A 65 7.77 6.03 -17.99
CA THR A 65 7.95 5.22 -16.79
C THR A 65 6.71 4.42 -16.43
N TRP A 66 6.91 3.29 -15.74
CA TRP A 66 5.80 2.46 -15.24
C TRP A 66 4.84 3.24 -14.31
N GLU A 67 5.40 4.17 -13.54
CA GLU A 67 4.65 5.01 -12.60
C GLU A 67 3.67 5.95 -13.31
N GLU A 68 4.12 6.57 -14.40
CA GLU A 68 3.27 7.39 -15.27
C GLU A 68 2.22 6.55 -16.00
N GLN A 69 2.57 5.34 -16.45
CA GLN A 69 1.61 4.42 -17.06
C GLN A 69 0.51 4.02 -16.07
N PHE A 70 0.88 3.79 -14.81
CA PHE A 70 -0.05 3.49 -13.74
C PHE A 70 -0.98 4.68 -13.45
N ALA A 71 -0.43 5.89 -13.35
CA ALA A 71 -1.21 7.11 -13.15
C ALA A 71 -2.20 7.36 -14.31
N ARG A 72 -1.75 7.19 -15.56
CA ARG A 72 -2.61 7.32 -16.75
C ARG A 72 -3.77 6.33 -16.74
N LYS A 73 -3.51 5.06 -16.41
CA LYS A 73 -4.57 4.03 -16.30
C LYS A 73 -5.60 4.40 -15.23
N TYR A 74 -5.15 5.00 -14.12
CA TYR A 74 -6.04 5.46 -13.06
C TYR A 74 -6.91 6.63 -13.53
N TYR A 75 -6.33 7.58 -14.27
CA TYR A 75 -7.06 8.69 -14.89
C TYR A 75 -8.13 8.21 -15.89
N GLU A 76 -7.77 7.31 -16.81
CA GLU A 76 -8.72 6.72 -17.77
C GLU A 76 -9.89 6.00 -17.09
N LYS A 77 -9.64 5.38 -15.92
CA LYS A 77 -10.68 4.76 -15.11
C LYS A 77 -11.59 5.82 -14.48
N LEU A 78 -11.02 6.88 -13.89
CA LEU A 78 -11.77 7.95 -13.26
C LEU A 78 -12.67 8.70 -14.24
N PHE A 79 -12.17 8.98 -15.45
CA PHE A 79 -12.90 9.70 -16.50
C PHE A 79 -14.11 8.90 -17.04
N LYS A 80 -14.06 7.57 -16.97
CA LYS A 80 -15.21 6.72 -17.33
C LYS A 80 -16.32 6.73 -16.27
N GLU A 81 -15.99 7.03 -15.01
CA GLU A 81 -16.96 7.12 -13.92
C GLU A 81 -17.61 8.52 -13.84
N TYR A 82 -16.91 9.56 -14.32
CA TYR A 82 -17.40 10.94 -14.37
C TYR A 82 -17.43 11.46 -15.81
N CYS A 83 -18.53 11.25 -16.53
CA CYS A 83 -18.79 12.01 -17.75
C CYS A 83 -18.96 13.49 -17.39
N ILE A 84 -18.04 14.35 -17.86
CA ILE A 84 -18.22 15.80 -17.82
C ILE A 84 -19.39 16.12 -18.78
N GLY A 85 -20.56 16.38 -18.21
CA GLY A 85 -21.70 16.89 -18.98
C GLY A 85 -21.43 18.35 -19.37
N ASP A 86 -21.55 18.67 -20.66
CA ASP A 86 -21.52 20.05 -21.11
C ASP A 86 -22.80 20.76 -20.63
N LEU A 87 -22.66 21.53 -19.54
CA LEU A 87 -23.74 22.32 -18.95
C LEU A 87 -23.75 23.76 -19.49
N SER A 88 -23.02 24.06 -20.57
CA SER A 88 -22.92 25.42 -21.13
C SER A 88 -24.29 26.01 -21.47
N LEU A 89 -25.27 25.17 -21.84
CA LEU A 89 -26.64 25.56 -22.16
C LEU A 89 -27.67 25.28 -21.03
N TYR A 90 -27.21 24.91 -19.83
CA TYR A 90 -28.11 24.60 -18.71
C TYR A 90 -29.02 25.77 -18.35
N LYS A 91 -28.50 27.01 -18.40
CA LYS A 91 -29.28 28.22 -18.12
C LYS A 91 -30.30 28.55 -19.22
N GLU A 92 -30.10 28.06 -20.44
CA GLU A 92 -31.06 28.21 -21.54
C GLU A 92 -32.09 27.07 -21.58
N ASN A 93 -32.02 26.11 -20.66
CA ASN A 93 -32.88 24.93 -20.59
C ASN A 93 -32.85 24.07 -21.87
N LYS A 94 -31.69 24.04 -22.55
CA LYS A 94 -31.42 23.24 -23.76
C LYS A 94 -30.38 22.14 -23.49
N VAL A 95 -30.53 21.45 -22.36
CA VAL A 95 -29.73 20.25 -22.02
C VAL A 95 -30.57 19.03 -22.33
#